data_AF-A0A350UU30-F1
#
_entry.id   AF-A0A350UU30-F1
#
_cell.length_a   1.000
_cell.length_b   1.000
_cell.length_c   1.000
_cell.angle_alpha   90.00
_cell.angle_beta   90.00
_cell.angle_gamma   90.00
#
_symmetry.space_group_name_H-M   'P 1'
#
loop_
_entity.id
_entity.type
_entity.pdbx_description
1 polymer ?
#
loop_
_entity_poly.entity_id
_entity_poly.type
_entity_poly.pdbx_seq_one_letter_code
_entity_poly.pdbx_strand_id
1 'polypeptide(L)'
;MAVMWQEEMRVGNAKIDNDHKYLISIINTIEAAMDCEASSEALSAYVSELFDYSFKHFQREEKYQDEIKFPDQEAHKKEHQDLMEQIKQIHDNLQSHADSGAYKYTTPGLVHILRDWFMHHFSQEDMKMKKYFV
;
A
#
# COMPACT_ATOMS: atom_id res chain seq x y z
N MET A 1 1.53 4.50 15.13
CA MET A 1 2.04 3.24 15.75
C MET A 1 2.32 2.28 14.63
N ALA A 2 3.55 1.76 14.57
CA ALA A 2 3.97 0.86 13.50
C ALA A 2 3.02 -0.33 13.35
N VAL A 3 2.65 -0.62 12.12
CA VAL A 3 1.89 -1.82 11.76
C VAL A 3 2.83 -3.01 11.85
N MET A 4 2.42 -4.04 12.58
CA MET A 4 3.12 -5.32 12.61
C MET A 4 2.37 -6.31 11.75
N TRP A 5 3.10 -7.06 10.92
CA TRP A 5 2.55 -8.23 10.25
C TRP A 5 1.96 -9.20 11.28
N GLN A 6 0.78 -9.72 10.97
CA GLN A 6 0.11 -10.74 11.79
C GLN A 6 -0.19 -11.96 10.90
N GLU A 7 -0.13 -13.17 11.45
CA GLU A 7 -0.37 -14.40 10.68
C GLU A 7 -1.82 -14.49 10.16
N GLU A 8 -2.72 -13.72 10.75
CA GLU A 8 -4.11 -13.54 10.34
C GLU A 8 -4.23 -12.85 8.97
N MET A 9 -3.20 -12.11 8.53
CA MET A 9 -3.10 -11.47 7.21
C MET A 9 -2.58 -12.42 6.13
N ARG A 10 -2.28 -13.67 6.49
CA ARG A 10 -1.71 -14.65 5.58
C ARG A 10 -2.77 -15.21 4.64
N VAL A 11 -2.63 -14.92 3.35
CA VAL A 11 -3.50 -15.43 2.28
C VAL A 11 -3.14 -16.85 1.89
N GLY A 12 -1.94 -17.33 2.21
CA GLY A 12 -1.50 -18.71 1.93
C GLY A 12 -0.71 -18.86 0.63
N ASN A 13 -0.39 -17.76 -0.04
CA ASN A 13 0.55 -17.71 -1.15
C ASN A 13 1.82 -16.99 -0.69
N ALA A 14 2.93 -17.73 -0.58
CA ALA A 14 4.17 -17.20 -0.02
C ALA A 14 4.70 -15.95 -0.75
N LYS A 15 4.42 -15.77 -2.05
CA LYS A 15 4.85 -14.57 -2.76
C LYS A 15 4.00 -13.35 -2.37
N ILE A 16 2.69 -13.53 -2.29
CA ILE A 16 1.76 -12.46 -1.86
C ILE A 16 2.00 -12.11 -0.38
N ASP A 17 2.15 -13.11 0.49
CA ASP A 17 2.43 -12.88 1.91
C ASP A 17 3.75 -12.11 2.13
N ASN A 18 4.77 -12.36 1.30
CA ASN A 18 6.02 -11.61 1.34
C ASN A 18 5.88 -10.19 0.78
N ASP A 19 5.08 -10.02 -0.27
CA ASP A 19 4.75 -8.69 -0.81
C ASP A 19 4.06 -7.83 0.26
N HIS A 20 3.08 -8.37 0.99
CA HIS A 20 2.39 -7.65 2.08
C HIS A 20 3.34 -7.24 3.20
N LYS A 21 4.22 -8.14 3.64
CA LYS A 21 5.23 -7.84 4.66
C LYS A 21 6.14 -6.68 4.23
N TYR A 22 6.54 -6.68 2.97
CA TYR A 22 7.38 -5.61 2.42
C TYR A 22 6.61 -4.29 2.34
N LEU A 23 5.37 -4.30 1.82
CA LEU A 23 4.51 -3.11 1.77
C LEU A 23 4.29 -2.51 3.16
N ILE A 24 4.01 -3.33 4.17
CA ILE A 24 3.92 -2.88 5.57
C ILE A 24 5.23 -2.22 6.03
N SER A 25 6.39 -2.76 5.65
CA SER A 25 7.68 -2.16 6.01
C SER A 25 7.90 -0.78 5.36
N ILE A 26 7.46 -0.58 4.11
CA ILE A 26 7.53 0.72 3.44
C ILE A 26 6.59 1.72 4.13
N ILE A 27 5.35 1.32 4.43
CA ILE A 27 4.37 2.18 5.11
C ILE A 27 4.90 2.63 6.48
N ASN A 28 5.45 1.70 7.27
CA ASN A 28 6.08 2.03 8.55
C ASN A 28 7.26 2.99 8.40
N THR A 29 8.04 2.85 7.31
CA THR A 29 9.16 3.75 7.00
C THR A 29 8.66 5.16 6.67
N ILE A 30 7.58 5.27 5.90
CA ILE A 30 6.94 6.56 5.60
C ILE A 30 6.43 7.22 6.89
N GLU A 31 5.67 6.50 7.73
CA GLU A 31 5.18 7.03 9.01
C GLU A 31 6.33 7.51 9.90
N ALA A 32 7.39 6.71 10.05
CA ALA A 32 8.54 7.08 10.87
C ALA A 32 9.30 8.29 10.30
N ALA A 33 9.44 8.38 8.97
CA ALA A 33 10.06 9.52 8.32
C ALA A 33 9.25 10.81 8.56
N MET A 34 7.92 10.73 8.59
CA MET A 34 7.06 11.86 8.92
C MET A 34 7.20 12.29 10.39
N ASP A 35 7.22 11.33 11.31
CA ASP A 35 7.44 11.58 12.75
C ASP A 35 8.81 12.24 13.02
N CYS A 36 9.81 11.92 12.18
CA CYS A 36 11.15 12.52 12.24
C CYS A 36 11.30 13.83 11.45
N GLU A 37 10.20 14.37 10.91
CA GLU A 37 10.19 15.55 10.06
C GLU A 37 11.17 15.47 8.87
N ALA A 38 11.27 14.31 8.24
CA ALA A 38 12.09 14.12 7.05
C ALA A 38 11.74 15.11 5.94
N SER A 39 12.71 15.40 5.06
CA SER A 39 12.50 16.32 3.96
C SER A 39 11.49 15.78 2.94
N SER A 40 10.92 16.67 2.13
CA SER A 40 9.98 16.28 1.08
C SER A 40 10.63 15.31 0.07
N GLU A 41 11.92 15.50 -0.24
CA GLU A 41 12.65 14.61 -1.14
C GLU A 41 12.77 13.19 -0.57
N ALA A 42 13.08 13.06 0.72
CA ALA A 42 13.17 11.77 1.39
C ALA A 42 11.80 11.07 1.42
N LEU A 43 10.74 11.78 1.81
CA LEU A 43 9.38 11.26 1.79
C LEU A 43 8.94 10.86 0.37
N SER A 44 9.24 11.68 -0.63
CA SER A 44 8.92 11.41 -2.03
C SER A 44 9.59 10.12 -2.50
N ALA A 45 10.84 9.86 -2.11
CA ALA A 45 11.54 8.62 -2.46
C ALA A 45 10.84 7.38 -1.88
N TYR A 46 10.43 7.42 -0.61
CA TYR A 46 9.70 6.30 0.00
C TYR A 46 8.30 6.10 -0.61
N VAL A 47 7.60 7.18 -0.95
CA VAL A 47 6.29 7.11 -1.62
C VAL A 47 6.42 6.59 -3.06
N SER A 48 7.49 6.94 -3.78
CA SER A 48 7.80 6.36 -5.10
C SER A 48 8.08 4.87 -4.99
N GLU A 49 8.83 4.44 -3.97
CA GLU A 49 9.07 3.02 -3.70
C GLU A 49 7.76 2.27 -3.42
N LEU A 50 6.88 2.86 -2.59
CA LEU A 50 5.57 2.31 -2.31
C LEU A 50 4.72 2.17 -3.58
N PHE A 51 4.70 3.19 -4.44
CA PHE A 51 3.97 3.17 -5.70
C PHE A 51 4.46 2.03 -6.61
N ASP A 52 5.77 1.95 -6.83
CA ASP A 52 6.38 0.95 -7.72
C ASP A 52 6.17 -0.47 -7.21
N TYR A 53 6.27 -0.68 -5.89
CA TYR A 53 6.09 -1.99 -5.30
C TYR A 53 4.61 -2.41 -5.28
N SER A 54 3.71 -1.48 -4.94
CA SER A 54 2.25 -1.74 -4.95
C SER A 54 1.79 -2.12 -6.36
N PHE A 55 2.25 -1.42 -7.39
CA PHE A 55 1.93 -1.76 -8.77
C PHE A 55 2.35 -3.20 -9.14
N LYS A 56 3.58 -3.58 -8.80
CA LYS A 56 4.10 -4.94 -9.08
C LYS A 56 3.37 -6.02 -8.27
N HIS A 57 3.04 -5.72 -7.02
CA HIS A 57 2.26 -6.59 -6.16
C HIS A 57 0.85 -6.81 -6.72
N PHE A 58 0.12 -5.74 -7.07
CA PHE A 58 -1.22 -5.83 -7.64
C PHE A 58 -1.24 -6.57 -8.98
N GLN A 59 -0.25 -6.36 -9.85
CA GLN A 59 -0.12 -7.17 -11.08
C GLN A 59 0.07 -8.66 -10.80
N ARG A 60 0.81 -9.00 -9.74
CA ARG A 60 1.04 -10.38 -9.33
C ARG A 60 -0.24 -10.99 -8.76
N GLU A 61 -0.93 -10.25 -7.91
CA GLU A 61 -2.18 -10.65 -7.32
C GLU A 61 -3.27 -10.86 -8.37
N GLU A 62 -3.51 -9.89 -9.25
CA GLU A 62 -4.48 -10.00 -10.33
C GLU A 62 -4.21 -11.20 -11.24
N LYS A 63 -2.92 -11.50 -11.48
CA LYS A 63 -2.54 -12.71 -12.21
C LYS A 63 -2.91 -13.98 -11.45
N TYR A 64 -2.66 -14.03 -10.14
CA TYR A 64 -3.09 -15.18 -9.34
C TYR A 64 -4.61 -15.31 -9.28
N GLN A 65 -5.33 -14.20 -9.18
CA GLN A 65 -6.80 -14.15 -9.22
C GLN A 65 -7.35 -14.73 -10.53
N ASP A 66 -6.73 -14.42 -11.67
CA ASP A 66 -7.06 -15.02 -12.97
C ASP A 66 -6.81 -16.54 -12.99
N GLU A 67 -5.64 -16.98 -12.52
CA GLU A 67 -5.24 -18.40 -12.47
C GLU A 67 -6.20 -19.25 -11.61
N ILE A 68 -6.67 -18.71 -10.49
CA ILE A 68 -7.60 -19.38 -9.57
C ILE A 68 -9.09 -19.13 -9.90
N LYS A 69 -9.39 -18.35 -10.95
CA LYS A 69 -10.74 -17.92 -11.33
C LYS A 69 -11.49 -17.27 -10.17
N PHE A 70 -10.83 -16.32 -9.51
CA PHE A 70 -11.39 -15.60 -8.36
C PHE A 70 -12.65 -14.81 -8.78
N PRO A 71 -13.82 -15.07 -8.15
CA PRO A 71 -15.09 -14.48 -8.61
C PRO A 71 -15.15 -12.95 -8.55
N ASP A 72 -14.44 -12.34 -7.59
CA ASP A 72 -14.54 -10.90 -7.30
C ASP A 72 -13.37 -10.09 -7.92
N GLN A 73 -12.66 -10.65 -8.90
CA GLN A 73 -11.45 -10.07 -9.51
C GLN A 73 -11.65 -8.63 -10.02
N GLU A 74 -12.75 -8.33 -10.70
CA GLU A 74 -13.00 -7.00 -11.25
C GLU A 74 -13.22 -5.94 -10.16
N ALA A 75 -13.94 -6.30 -9.09
CA ALA A 75 -14.17 -5.41 -7.96
C ALA A 75 -12.85 -5.16 -7.21
N HIS A 76 -12.09 -6.23 -6.97
CA HIS A 76 -10.80 -6.16 -6.30
C HIS A 76 -9.79 -5.30 -7.08
N LYS A 77 -9.70 -5.48 -8.41
CA LYS A 77 -8.88 -4.66 -9.30
C LYS A 77 -9.27 -3.18 -9.28
N LYS A 78 -10.56 -2.86 -9.11
CA LYS A 78 -10.99 -1.47 -8.97
C LYS A 78 -10.44 -0.84 -7.69
N GLU A 79 -10.41 -1.58 -6.58
CA GLU A 79 -9.80 -1.11 -5.34
C GLU A 79 -8.30 -0.83 -5.51
N HIS A 80 -7.57 -1.71 -6.22
CA HIS A 80 -6.16 -1.46 -6.56
C HIS A 80 -5.97 -0.14 -7.32
N GLN A 81 -6.79 0.11 -8.33
CA GLN A 81 -6.72 1.33 -9.14
C GLN A 81 -6.95 2.57 -8.27
N ASP A 82 -7.95 2.53 -7.40
CA ASP A 82 -8.29 3.63 -6.51
C ASP A 82 -7.17 3.92 -5.50
N LEU A 83 -6.47 2.88 -5.02
CA LEU A 83 -5.30 3.07 -4.17
C LEU A 83 -4.13 3.69 -4.92
N MET A 84 -3.85 3.22 -6.14
CA MET A 84 -2.74 3.75 -6.95
C MET A 84 -2.94 5.25 -7.24
N GLU A 85 -4.18 5.71 -7.41
CA GLU A 85 -4.51 7.13 -7.51
C GLU A 85 -4.23 7.89 -6.21
N GLN A 86 -4.55 7.31 -5.04
CA GLN A 86 -4.25 7.92 -3.74
C GLN A 86 -2.74 8.03 -3.47
N ILE A 87 -1.96 7.00 -3.78
CA ILE A 87 -0.50 7.05 -3.64
C ILE A 87 0.08 8.16 -4.54
N LYS A 88 -0.45 8.30 -5.76
CA LYS A 88 -0.06 9.38 -6.66
C LYS A 88 -0.39 10.76 -6.09
N GLN A 89 -1.57 10.93 -5.49
CA GLN A 89 -1.95 12.20 -4.84
C GLN A 89 -1.00 12.58 -3.71
N ILE A 90 -0.53 11.61 -2.92
CA ILE A 90 0.48 11.82 -1.87
C ILE A 90 1.79 12.32 -2.49
N HIS A 91 2.26 11.64 -3.54
CA HIS A 91 3.47 12.01 -4.25
C HIS A 91 3.38 13.44 -4.84
N ASP A 92 2.28 13.76 -5.52
CA ASP A 92 2.05 15.08 -6.11
C ASP A 92 1.94 16.18 -5.02
N ASN A 93 1.36 15.84 -3.86
CA ASN A 93 1.27 16.74 -2.71
C ASN A 93 2.66 17.08 -2.14
N LEU A 94 3.54 16.08 -1.99
CA LEU A 94 4.92 16.25 -1.53
C LEU A 94 5.70 17.19 -2.46
N GLN A 95 5.58 16.99 -3.77
CA GLN A 95 6.26 17.82 -4.76
C GLN A 95 5.73 19.26 -4.78
N SER A 96 4.40 19.43 -4.81
CA SER A 96 3.77 20.75 -4.96
C SER A 96 3.99 21.67 -3.74
N HIS A 97 4.25 21.09 -2.57
CA HIS A 97 4.40 21.83 -1.32
C HIS A 97 5.81 21.75 -0.72
N ALA A 98 6.79 21.26 -1.49
CA ALA A 98 8.17 21.13 -1.03
C ALA A 98 8.75 22.50 -0.59
N ASP A 99 8.67 23.51 -1.45
CA ASP A 99 9.24 24.85 -1.19
C ASP A 99 8.56 25.59 -0.04
N SER A 100 7.25 25.40 0.13
CA SER A 100 6.47 26.07 1.18
C SER A 100 6.53 25.35 2.52
N GLY A 101 6.99 24.09 2.55
CA GLY A 101 6.92 23.22 3.72
C GLY A 101 5.51 22.78 4.10
N ALA A 102 4.48 23.13 3.30
CA ALA A 102 3.09 22.85 3.64
C ALA A 102 2.75 21.34 3.61
N TYR A 103 3.59 20.51 2.97
CA TYR A 103 3.46 19.05 2.96
C TYR A 103 3.39 18.46 4.38
N LYS A 104 4.07 19.08 5.35
CA LYS A 104 4.04 18.67 6.76
C LYS A 104 2.63 18.66 7.36
N TYR A 105 1.70 19.44 6.81
CA TYR A 105 0.31 19.52 7.27
C TYR A 105 -0.67 18.77 6.37
N THR A 106 -0.39 18.66 5.07
CA THR A 106 -1.30 18.06 4.09
C THR A 106 -1.06 16.57 3.86
N THR A 107 0.18 16.10 3.99
CA THR A 107 0.55 14.70 3.76
C THR A 107 0.13 13.73 4.88
N PRO A 108 0.16 14.07 6.19
CA PRO A 108 -0.14 13.11 7.25
C PRO A 108 -1.52 12.46 7.17
N GLY A 109 -2.55 13.25 6.83
CA GLY A 109 -3.90 12.72 6.68
C GLY A 109 -4.01 11.71 5.54
N LEU A 110 -3.32 11.95 4.43
CA LEU A 110 -3.34 11.04 3.27
C LEU A 110 -2.59 9.73 3.56
N VAL A 111 -1.45 9.80 4.25
CA VAL A 111 -0.69 8.60 4.66
C VAL A 111 -1.49 7.75 5.64
N HIS A 112 -2.27 8.37 6.54
CA HIS A 112 -3.14 7.63 7.45
C HIS A 112 -4.25 6.87 6.69
N ILE A 113 -4.91 7.52 5.73
CA ILE A 113 -5.91 6.88 4.87
C ILE A 113 -5.29 5.71 4.10
N LEU A 114 -4.09 5.92 3.54
CA LEU A 114 -3.36 4.90 2.80
C LEU A 114 -3.05 3.67 3.66
N ARG A 115 -2.54 3.89 4.86
CA ARG A 115 -2.26 2.82 5.84
C ARG A 115 -3.52 2.03 6.16
N ASP A 116 -4.61 2.72 6.47
CA ASP A 116 -5.86 2.07 6.85
C ASP A 116 -6.44 1.26 5.68
N TRP A 117 -6.31 1.77 4.44
CA TRP A 117 -6.66 1.01 3.25
C TRP A 117 -5.88 -0.29 3.14
N PHE A 118 -4.54 -0.25 3.24
CA PHE A 118 -3.71 -1.47 3.15
C PHE A 118 -4.10 -2.49 4.21
N MET A 119 -4.33 -2.02 5.44
CA MET A 119 -4.72 -2.94 6.52
C MET A 119 -6.08 -3.56 6.31
N HIS A 120 -7.03 -2.79 5.79
CA HIS A 120 -8.34 -3.32 5.46
C HIS A 120 -8.25 -4.32 4.31
N HIS A 121 -7.61 -3.94 3.22
CA HIS A 121 -7.50 -4.76 2.01
C HIS A 121 -6.80 -6.10 2.30
N PHE A 122 -5.62 -6.07 2.93
CA PHE A 122 -4.86 -7.29 3.28
C PHE A 122 -5.63 -8.23 4.21
N SER A 123 -6.39 -7.69 5.17
CA SER A 123 -7.07 -8.50 6.18
C SER A 123 -8.48 -8.94 5.77
N GLN A 124 -9.08 -8.31 4.77
CA GLN A 124 -10.47 -8.56 4.36
C GLN A 124 -10.57 -9.03 2.92
N GLU A 125 -9.99 -8.31 1.98
CA GLU A 125 -10.18 -8.51 0.55
C GLU A 125 -9.29 -9.64 0.04
N ASP A 126 -7.98 -9.55 0.26
CA ASP A 126 -7.02 -10.57 -0.21
C ASP A 126 -7.24 -11.90 0.51
N MET A 127 -7.69 -11.82 1.77
CA MET A 127 -8.06 -13.00 2.56
C MET A 127 -9.20 -13.81 1.94
N LYS A 128 -10.04 -13.23 1.09
CA LYS A 128 -11.06 -13.98 0.33
C LYS A 128 -10.43 -14.95 -0.68
N MET A 129 -9.20 -14.67 -1.14
CA MET A 129 -8.46 -15.57 -2.04
C MET A 129 -7.96 -16.83 -1.32
N LYS A 130 -7.78 -16.79 0.00
CA LYS A 130 -7.20 -17.89 0.79
C LYS A 130 -7.85 -19.24 0.56
N LYS A 131 -9.17 -19.27 0.36
CA LYS A 131 -9.94 -20.51 0.10
C LYS A 131 -9.66 -21.14 -1.27
N TYR A 132 -8.94 -20.45 -2.15
CA TYR A 132 -8.58 -20.89 -3.49
C TYR A 132 -7.10 -21.24 -3.63
N PHE A 133 -6.26 -20.81 -2.68
CA PHE A 133 -4.88 -21.26 -2.59
C PHE A 133 -4.84 -22.62 -1.87
N VAL A 134 -4.18 -23.60 -2.48
CA VAL A 134 -4.05 -24.99 -2.00
C VAL A 134 -2.80 -25.14 -1.14
#